data_AF-A0A940LT77-F1
#
_entry.id   AF-A0A940LT77-F1
#
_cell.length_a   1.000
_cell.length_b   1.000
_cell.length_c   1.000
_cell.angle_alpha   90.00
_cell.angle_beta   90.00
_cell.angle_gamma   90.00
#
_symmetry.space_group_name_H-M   'P 1'
#
loop_
_entity.id
_entity.type
_entity.pdbx_description
1 polymer ?
#
loop_
_entity_poly.entity_id
_entity_poly.type
_entity_poly.pdbx_seq_one_letter_code
_entity_poly.pdbx_strand_id
1 'polypeptide(L)'
;MSEQTSKSETTTHGSKNDREIVDAKVIVTCPGRNFVTLKITTRSGVYGLGDATLNGRELAVASYLQDHVVPNLIGRDAGLLLQEYLRA
;
A
#
# COMPACT_ATOMS: atom_id res chain seq x y z
N MET A 1 41.02 -15.96 -10.36
CA MET A 1 40.18 -16.95 -9.65
C MET A 1 39.36 -16.13 -8.65
N SER A 2 38.41 -15.29 -9.11
CA SER A 2 37.09 -15.66 -9.70
C SER A 2 36.30 -16.44 -8.65
N GLU A 3 35.17 -15.99 -8.10
CA GLU A 3 34.02 -15.32 -8.73
C GLU A 3 33.34 -14.29 -7.78
N GLN A 4 32.80 -13.23 -8.38
CA GLN A 4 31.72 -12.40 -7.84
C GLN A 4 30.38 -13.13 -7.97
N THR A 5 29.55 -13.08 -6.93
CA THR A 5 28.06 -13.08 -6.96
C THR A 5 27.61 -12.87 -5.51
N SER A 6 26.86 -11.84 -5.12
CA SER A 6 25.55 -11.49 -5.63
C SER A 6 25.27 -9.99 -5.55
N LYS A 7 24.98 -9.42 -6.73
CA LYS A 7 24.34 -8.13 -7.02
C LYS A 7 23.69 -7.40 -5.84
N SER A 8 24.28 -6.26 -5.51
CA SER A 8 23.57 -5.06 -5.08
C SER A 8 22.68 -4.57 -6.22
N GLU A 9 21.36 -4.71 -6.12
CA GLU A 9 20.41 -4.00 -6.98
C GLU A 9 19.84 -2.80 -6.22
N THR A 10 20.61 -1.71 -6.21
CA THR A 10 20.09 -0.37 -6.01
C THR A 10 19.30 0.00 -7.28
N THR A 11 18.04 -0.42 -7.39
CA THR A 11 17.17 0.00 -8.50
C THR A 11 16.60 1.37 -8.22
N THR A 12 17.10 2.36 -8.94
CA THR A 12 16.49 3.67 -9.16
C THR A 12 15.01 3.49 -9.56
N HIS A 13 14.08 3.69 -8.62
CA HIS A 13 12.63 3.49 -8.81
C HIS A 13 12.00 4.59 -9.67
N GLY A 14 12.11 4.43 -10.99
CA GLY A 14 11.55 5.34 -11.98
C GLY A 14 10.74 4.65 -13.09
N SER A 15 10.37 3.38 -12.94
CA SER A 15 9.47 2.71 -13.89
C SER A 15 8.02 2.86 -13.43
N LYS A 16 7.16 3.44 -14.27
CA LYS A 16 5.69 3.57 -14.07
C LYS A 16 5.03 2.26 -13.64
N ASN A 17 5.62 1.13 -14.02
CA ASN A 17 5.10 -0.21 -13.75
C ASN A 17 5.42 -0.71 -12.32
N ASP A 18 6.45 -0.16 -11.66
CA ASP A 18 6.87 -0.61 -10.33
C ASP A 18 5.92 -0.11 -9.23
N ARG A 19 5.33 1.06 -9.46
CA ARG A 19 4.36 1.70 -8.54
C ARG A 19 2.93 1.27 -8.77
N GLU A 20 2.69 0.36 -9.71
CA GLU A 20 1.35 -0.18 -9.95
C GLU A 20 0.84 -0.89 -8.70
N ILE A 21 -0.36 -0.51 -8.26
CA ILE A 21 -1.06 -1.17 -7.15
C ILE A 21 -1.57 -2.52 -7.63
N VAL A 22 -1.10 -3.59 -6.99
CA VAL A 22 -1.48 -4.98 -7.30
C VAL A 22 -2.50 -5.54 -6.33
N ASP A 23 -2.53 -5.03 -5.10
CA ASP A 23 -3.44 -5.47 -4.05
C ASP A 23 -3.79 -4.31 -3.13
N ALA A 24 -5.03 -4.27 -2.66
CA ALA A 24 -5.49 -3.33 -1.66
C ALA A 24 -6.49 -4.02 -0.72
N LYS A 25 -6.20 -3.98 0.58
CA LYS A 25 -6.96 -4.67 1.62
C LYS A 25 -7.43 -3.69 2.68
N VAL A 26 -8.71 -3.75 2.99
CA VAL A 26 -9.31 -3.03 4.12
C VAL A 26 -9.28 -3.94 5.34
N ILE A 27 -8.63 -3.48 6.40
CA ILE A 27 -8.51 -4.18 7.68
C ILE A 27 -9.32 -3.38 8.69
N VAL A 28 -10.35 -4.01 9.23
CA VAL A 28 -11.15 -3.44 10.32
C VAL A 28 -10.76 -4.13 11.61
N THR A 29 -10.39 -3.37 12.64
CA THR A 29 -10.00 -3.91 13.95
C THR A 29 -10.64 -3.13 15.09
N CYS A 30 -10.84 -3.76 16.24
CA CYS A 30 -11.51 -3.14 17.41
C CYS A 30 -10.76 -3.37 18.74
N PRO A 31 -9.51 -2.90 18.90
CA PRO A 31 -8.85 -2.83 20.20
C PRO A 31 -9.35 -1.60 20.99
N GLY A 32 -10.59 -1.65 21.48
CA GLY A 32 -11.21 -0.62 22.32
C GLY A 32 -12.00 0.48 21.58
N ARG A 33 -11.61 0.82 20.35
CA ARG A 33 -12.44 1.55 19.38
C ARG A 33 -12.25 0.96 18.00
N ASN A 34 -13.21 1.18 17.11
CA ASN A 34 -13.10 0.71 15.74
C ASN A 34 -12.01 1.48 14.99
N PHE A 35 -11.16 0.76 14.28
CA PHE A 35 -10.15 1.29 13.37
C PHE A 35 -10.33 0.66 12.00
N VAL A 36 -10.17 1.47 10.96
CA VAL A 36 -10.20 1.03 9.57
C VAL A 36 -8.86 1.39 8.96
N THR A 37 -8.10 0.39 8.54
CA THR A 37 -6.79 0.55 7.92
C THR A 37 -6.84 0.05 6.49
N LEU A 38 -6.40 0.86 5.53
CA LEU A 38 -6.21 0.47 4.15
C LEU A 38 -4.74 0.10 3.92
N LYS A 39 -4.48 -1.16 3.57
CA LYS A 39 -3.16 -1.65 3.17
C LYS A 39 -3.11 -1.76 1.66
N ILE A 40 -2.17 -1.06 1.04
CA ILE A 40 -1.94 -1.08 -0.41
C ILE A 40 -0.59 -1.76 -0.66
N THR A 41 -0.53 -2.66 -1.64
CA THR A 41 0.71 -3.33 -2.06
C THR A 41 0.95 -3.03 -3.53
N THR A 42 2.18 -2.63 -3.86
CA THR A 42 2.61 -2.37 -5.24
C THR A 42 3.36 -3.55 -5.83
N ARG A 43 3.48 -3.56 -7.15
CA ARG A 43 4.21 -4.61 -7.90
C ARG A 43 5.67 -4.72 -7.49
N SER A 44 6.31 -3.62 -7.10
CA SER A 44 7.69 -3.58 -6.58
C SER A 44 7.88 -4.23 -5.20
N GLY A 45 6.81 -4.70 -4.56
CA GLY A 45 6.86 -5.26 -3.20
C GLY A 45 6.84 -4.19 -2.10
N VAL A 46 6.70 -2.92 -2.45
CA VAL A 46 6.48 -1.85 -1.49
C VAL A 46 5.02 -1.86 -1.05
N TYR A 47 4.76 -1.62 0.23
CA TYR A 47 3.40 -1.49 0.74
C TYR A 47 3.25 -0.19 1.53
N GLY A 48 2.05 0.37 1.46
CA GLY A 48 1.64 1.55 2.22
C GLY A 48 0.49 1.20 3.17
N LEU A 49 0.46 1.84 4.33
CA LEU A 49 -0.64 1.78 5.27
C LEU A 49 -1.29 3.16 5.37
N GLY A 50 -2.62 3.22 5.24
CA GLY A 50 -3.41 4.42 5.44
C GLY A 50 -4.46 4.19 6.52
N ASP A 51 -4.63 5.16 7.42
CA ASP A 51 -5.78 5.20 8.32
C ASP A 51 -6.99 5.79 7.58
N ALA A 52 -8.12 5.09 7.67
CA ALA A 52 -9.40 5.52 7.14
C ALA A 52 -10.50 5.42 8.22
N THR A 53 -10.13 5.59 9.48
CA THR A 53 -11.03 5.42 10.61
C THR A 53 -12.03 6.58 10.66
N LEU A 54 -13.34 6.26 10.57
CA LEU A 54 -14.43 7.23 10.71
C LEU A 54 -15.36 6.86 11.87
N ASN A 55 -15.13 7.46 13.03
CA ASN A 55 -15.89 7.18 14.26
C ASN A 55 -17.41 7.23 14.04
N GLY A 56 -18.11 6.16 14.43
CA GLY A 56 -19.57 6.03 14.38
C GLY A 56 -20.15 5.60 13.03
N ARG A 57 -19.32 5.43 11.98
CA ARG A 57 -19.73 4.94 10.64
C ARG A 57 -18.65 4.05 10.00
N GLU A 58 -17.97 3.26 10.80
CA GLU A 58 -16.78 2.50 10.40
C GLU A 58 -17.12 1.40 9.39
N LEU A 59 -18.26 0.73 9.55
CA LEU A 59 -18.74 -0.29 8.62
C LEU A 59 -19.13 0.30 7.25
N ALA A 60 -19.70 1.50 7.24
CA ALA A 60 -20.05 2.18 6.00
C ALA A 60 -18.79 2.60 5.21
N VAL A 61 -17.76 3.06 5.92
CA VAL A 61 -16.47 3.39 5.30
C VAL A 61 -15.74 2.13 4.84
N ALA A 62 -15.78 1.04 5.60
CA ALA A 62 -15.18 -0.21 5.20
C ALA A 62 -15.80 -0.75 3.90
N SER A 63 -17.13 -0.79 3.79
CA SER A 63 -17.84 -1.19 2.56
C SER A 63 -17.55 -0.21 1.41
N TYR A 64 -17.59 1.10 1.65
CA TYR A 64 -17.26 2.07 0.61
C TYR A 64 -15.84 1.89 0.06
N LEU A 65 -14.87 1.67 0.95
CA LEU A 65 -13.49 1.43 0.55
C LEU A 65 -13.34 0.11 -0.21
N GLN A 66 -13.96 -0.96 0.27
CA GLN A 66 -13.78 -2.29 -0.30
C GLN A 66 -14.54 -2.48 -1.62
N ASP A 67 -15.76 -1.95 -1.72
CA ASP A 67 -16.66 -2.19 -2.85
C ASP A 67 -16.48 -1.17 -3.98
N HIS A 68 -16.01 0.04 -3.67
CA HIS A 68 -15.91 1.13 -4.66
C HIS A 68 -14.50 1.68 -4.83
N VAL A 69 -13.73 1.83 -3.76
CA VAL A 69 -12.42 2.49 -3.85
C VAL A 69 -11.32 1.50 -4.25
N VAL A 70 -11.26 0.32 -3.62
CA VAL A 70 -10.26 -0.72 -3.89
C VAL A 70 -10.24 -1.12 -5.37
N PRO A 71 -11.37 -1.44 -6.04
CA PRO A 71 -11.37 -1.80 -7.45
C PRO A 71 -10.83 -0.70 -8.37
N ASN A 72 -11.04 0.57 -7.99
CA ASN A 72 -10.57 1.73 -8.76
C ASN A 72 -9.08 2.05 -8.51
N LEU A 73 -8.51 1.53 -7.42
CA LEU A 73 -7.10 1.70 -7.07
C LEU A 73 -6.20 0.64 -7.72
N ILE A 74 -6.70 -0.57 -7.98
CA ILE A 74 -5.92 -1.61 -8.66
C ILE A 74 -5.51 -1.12 -10.06
N GLY A 75 -4.23 -1.26 -10.41
CA GLY A 75 -3.68 -0.81 -11.69
C GLY A 75 -3.34 0.69 -11.76
N ARG A 76 -3.55 1.46 -10.69
CA ARG A 76 -3.07 2.86 -10.61
C ARG A 76 -1.64 2.94 -10.07
N ASP A 77 -0.96 4.02 -10.44
CA ASP A 77 0.37 4.37 -9.93
C ASP A 77 0.26 4.96 -8.52
N ALA A 78 0.92 4.33 -7.54
CA ALA A 78 0.99 4.73 -6.13
C ALA A 78 2.00 5.88 -5.85
N GLY A 79 2.26 6.75 -6.82
CA GLY A 79 3.32 7.76 -6.82
C GLY A 79 3.32 8.80 -5.70
N LEU A 80 2.28 8.85 -4.85
CA LEU A 80 2.12 9.86 -3.80
C LEU A 80 2.17 9.32 -2.36
N LEU A 81 2.24 8.01 -2.13
CA LEU A 81 2.06 7.44 -0.78
C LEU A 81 3.33 6.91 -0.11
N LEU A 82 4.47 6.82 -0.82
CA LEU A 82 5.58 5.94 -0.43
C LEU A 82 6.95 6.62 -0.26
N GLN A 83 7.01 7.93 0.02
CA GLN A 83 8.31 8.63 0.11
C GLN A 83 8.91 8.81 1.51
N GLU A 84 8.38 8.18 2.55
CA GLU A 84 9.04 8.22 3.87
C GLU A 84 9.16 6.84 4.49
N TYR A 85 10.34 6.21 4.30
CA TYR A 85 10.93 5.37 5.36
C TYR A 85 12.43 5.03 5.17
N LEU A 86 13.08 5.49 4.09
CA LEU A 86 14.50 5.16 3.81
C LEU A 86 15.48 6.33 3.99
N ARG A 87 15.11 7.33 4.82
CA ARG A 87 16.01 8.39 5.29
C ARG A 87 15.87 8.55 6.81
N ALA A 88 16.47 7.64 7.56
CA ALA A 88 16.88 7.84 8.95
C ALA A 88 18.14 7.02 9.19
#